data_AF-A0A9Q3GGD2-F1
#
_entry.id   AF-A0A9Q3GGD2-F1
#
_cell.length_a   1.000
_cell.length_b   1.000
_cell.length_c   1.000
_cell.angle_alpha   90.00
_cell.angle_beta   90.00
_cell.angle_gamma   90.00
#
_symmetry.space_group_name_H-M   'P 1'
#
loop_
_entity.id
_entity.type
_entity.pdbx_description
1 polymer ?
#
loop_
_entity_poly.entity_id
_entity_poly.type
_entity_poly.pdbx_seq_one_letter_code
_entity_poly.pdbx_strand_id
1 'polypeptide(L)'
;MDLGVLRNVEHDEQVEFTTPFMITWQNDKLGMVGDFRALNTYTITDRYPIPIIHERSTHFSQAKFITAMDSLKGFNQNVLTENSKRLLRVIVHCEIYQYLRIPFSIKNAPSHYQIMMNTIFPEELSEEWLTIYIDIIIVLS
;
A
#
# COMPACT_ATOMS: atom_id res chain seq x y z
N MET A 1 7.64 18.25 8.56
CA MET A 1 8.40 16.99 8.72
C MET A 1 8.24 16.25 7.41
N ASP A 2 9.29 16.24 6.59
CA ASP A 2 9.25 15.65 5.26
C ASP A 2 9.18 14.12 5.40
N LEU A 3 8.07 13.51 5.00
CA LEU A 3 7.79 12.09 5.27
C LEU A 3 8.56 11.15 4.33
N GLY A 4 9.35 11.69 3.39
CA GLY A 4 10.13 10.89 2.44
C GLY A 4 9.26 10.01 1.54
N VAL A 5 8.00 10.42 1.31
CA VAL A 5 7.03 9.72 0.46
C VAL A 5 7.09 10.23 -0.97
N LEU A 6 7.29 11.53 -1.14
CA LEU A 6 7.41 12.21 -2.43
C LEU A 6 8.77 12.93 -2.48
N ARG A 7 9.35 13.01 -3.67
CA ARG A 7 10.43 13.95 -3.97
C ARG A 7 10.02 14.86 -5.12
N ASN A 8 10.53 16.08 -5.15
CA ASN A 8 10.45 16.92 -6.33
C ASN A 8 11.30 16.30 -7.46
N VAL A 9 10.82 16.40 -8.69
CA VAL A 9 11.56 15.99 -9.90
C VAL A 9 12.19 17.23 -10.49
N GLU A 10 13.52 17.21 -10.61
CA GLU A 10 14.28 18.37 -11.08
C GLU A 10 14.02 18.64 -12.57
N HIS A 11 14.21 19.89 -13.00
CA HIS A 11 13.90 20.32 -14.37
C HIS A 11 14.75 19.66 -15.46
N ASP A 12 15.91 19.12 -15.12
CA ASP A 12 16.82 18.42 -16.01
C ASP A 12 16.52 16.92 -16.12
N GLU A 13 15.67 16.37 -15.26
CA GLU A 13 15.26 14.97 -15.33
C GLU A 13 14.29 14.72 -16.48
N GLN A 14 14.58 13.69 -17.29
CA GLN A 14 13.66 13.25 -18.31
C GLN A 14 12.39 12.65 -17.67
N VAL A 15 11.23 13.19 -18.06
CA VAL A 15 9.92 12.72 -17.62
C VAL A 15 9.15 12.12 -18.79
N GLU A 16 9.02 10.79 -18.79
CA GLU A 16 8.30 10.03 -19.82
C GLU A 16 6.81 9.89 -19.50
N PHE A 17 6.48 9.71 -18.22
CA PHE A 17 5.12 9.45 -17.75
C PHE A 17 4.80 10.36 -16.57
N THR A 18 3.58 10.90 -16.58
CA THR A 18 3.01 11.61 -15.43
C THR A 18 1.54 11.23 -15.29
N THR A 19 1.05 11.34 -14.06
CA THR A 19 -0.35 11.12 -13.71
C THR A 19 -0.90 12.38 -13.05
N PRO A 20 -2.13 12.82 -13.35
CA PRO A 20 -2.68 13.98 -12.68
C PRO A 20 -2.84 13.71 -11.18
N PHE A 21 -2.58 14.74 -10.39
CA PHE A 21 -2.82 14.72 -8.97
C PHE A 21 -4.26 15.11 -8.65
N MET A 22 -4.90 14.38 -7.75
CA MET A 22 -6.26 14.66 -7.29
C MET A 22 -6.29 14.99 -5.81
N ILE A 23 -7.17 15.92 -5.46
CA ILE A 23 -7.50 16.28 -4.09
C ILE A 23 -8.76 15.52 -3.72
N THR A 24 -8.70 14.78 -2.62
CA THR A 24 -9.85 14.08 -2.05
C THR A 24 -10.23 14.72 -0.72
N TRP A 25 -11.50 14.63 -0.35
CA TRP A 25 -11.98 15.06 0.96
C TRP A 25 -12.50 13.83 1.70
N GLN A 26 -11.88 13.49 2.83
CA GLN A 26 -12.27 12.33 3.62
C GLN A 26 -12.11 12.62 5.11
N ASN A 27 -13.15 12.35 5.90
CA ASN A 27 -13.16 12.53 7.36
C ASN A 27 -12.63 13.90 7.81
N ASP A 28 -13.12 14.97 7.18
CA ASP A 28 -12.72 16.36 7.41
C ASP A 28 -11.22 16.65 7.18
N LYS A 29 -10.55 15.79 6.42
CA LYS A 29 -9.15 15.94 6.03
C LYS A 29 -9.04 15.99 4.51
N LEU A 30 -8.17 16.90 4.07
CA LEU A 30 -7.73 16.96 2.69
C LEU A 30 -6.77 15.79 2.43
N GLY A 31 -7.17 14.90 1.53
CA GLY A 31 -6.36 13.82 1.00
C GLY A 31 -5.72 14.22 -0.33
N MET A 32 -4.53 13.68 -0.54
CA MET A 32 -3.63 13.99 -1.65
C MET A 32 -3.32 12.67 -2.37
N VAL A 33 -3.88 12.46 -3.56
CA VAL A 33 -3.88 11.14 -4.22
C VAL A 33 -3.56 11.26 -5.72
N GLY A 34 -2.56 10.52 -6.20
CA GLY A 34 -2.30 10.36 -7.63
C GLY A 34 -3.39 9.52 -8.32
N ASP A 35 -3.87 9.96 -9.48
CA ASP A 35 -4.90 9.27 -10.26
C ASP A 35 -4.35 8.12 -11.11
N PHE A 36 -3.92 7.03 -10.47
CA PHE A 36 -3.30 5.90 -11.18
C PHE A 36 -4.28 5.01 -11.95
N ARG A 37 -5.51 5.45 -12.25
CA ARG A 37 -6.49 4.63 -12.99
C ARG A 37 -5.96 4.13 -14.33
N ALA A 38 -5.36 5.02 -15.13
CA ALA A 38 -4.76 4.64 -16.42
C ALA A 38 -3.61 3.65 -16.23
N LEU A 39 -2.70 3.92 -15.30
CA LEU A 39 -1.58 3.04 -14.99
C LEU A 39 -2.08 1.64 -14.56
N ASN A 40 -3.13 1.59 -13.73
CA ASN A 40 -3.72 0.34 -13.24
C ASN A 40 -4.35 -0.51 -14.36
N THR A 41 -4.78 0.09 -15.48
CA THR A 41 -5.28 -0.65 -16.66
C THR A 41 -4.15 -1.38 -17.39
N TYR A 42 -2.97 -0.77 -17.50
CA TYR A 42 -1.82 -1.36 -18.18
C TYR A 42 -0.94 -2.23 -17.26
N THR A 43 -1.15 -2.14 -15.95
CA THR A 43 -0.39 -2.92 -14.96
C THR A 43 -0.92 -4.35 -14.88
N ILE A 44 -0.03 -5.31 -15.05
CA ILE A 44 -0.32 -6.74 -14.83
C ILE A 44 -0.74 -6.94 -13.38
N THR A 45 -1.87 -7.61 -13.17
CA THR A 45 -2.43 -7.81 -11.84
C THR A 45 -1.64 -8.86 -11.08
N ASP A 46 -1.19 -8.50 -9.89
CA ASP A 46 -0.57 -9.46 -8.99
C ASP A 46 -1.64 -10.25 -8.23
N ARG A 47 -1.77 -11.54 -8.56
CA ARG A 47 -2.76 -12.46 -7.98
C ARG A 47 -2.20 -13.22 -6.79
N TYR A 48 -1.52 -12.52 -5.89
CA TYR A 48 -1.07 -13.11 -4.64
C TYR A 48 -2.27 -13.59 -3.80
N PRO A 49 -2.21 -14.79 -3.20
CA PRO A 49 -3.30 -15.30 -2.36
C PRO A 49 -3.43 -14.46 -1.09
N ILE A 50 -4.44 -13.61 -1.03
CA ILE A 50 -4.82 -12.88 0.18
C ILE A 50 -5.77 -13.79 0.97
N PRO A 51 -5.51 -14.03 2.27
CA PRO A 51 -6.32 -14.93 3.07
C PRO A 51 -7.78 -14.48 3.12
N ILE A 52 -8.71 -15.43 2.98
CA ILE A 52 -10.13 -15.16 3.12
C ILE A 52 -10.45 -15.22 4.62
N ILE A 53 -10.90 -14.09 5.18
CA ILE A 53 -11.18 -13.97 6.62
C ILE A 53 -12.13 -15.08 7.13
N HIS A 54 -13.09 -15.50 6.31
CA HIS A 54 -14.03 -16.57 6.66
C HIS A 54 -13.36 -17.94 6.87
N GLU A 55 -12.28 -18.26 6.14
CA GLU A 55 -11.57 -19.53 6.31
C GLU A 55 -10.89 -19.63 7.69
N ARG A 56 -10.55 -18.49 8.30
CA ARG A 56 -9.95 -18.44 9.65
C ARG A 56 -10.96 -18.24 10.78
N SER A 57 -12.26 -18.26 10.48
CA SER A 57 -13.33 -18.01 11.46
C SER A 57 -13.40 -19.05 12.59
N THR A 58 -12.97 -20.29 12.35
CA THR A 58 -12.95 -21.34 13.37
C THR A 58 -11.93 -21.02 14.47
N HIS A 59 -10.75 -20.52 14.11
CA HIS A 59 -9.72 -20.10 15.07
C HIS A 59 -10.15 -18.86 15.85
N PHE A 60 -10.82 -17.90 15.20
CA PHE A 60 -11.41 -16.75 15.88
C PHE A 60 -12.43 -17.16 16.94
N SER A 61 -13.23 -18.21 16.68
CA SER A 61 -14.24 -18.68 17.64
C SER A 61 -13.67 -19.36 18.89
N GLN A 62 -12.42 -19.85 18.82
CA GLN A 62 -11.74 -20.54 19.91
C GLN A 62 -10.85 -19.61 20.74
N ALA A 63 -10.51 -18.43 20.21
CA ALA A 63 -9.70 -17.44 20.90
C ALA A 63 -10.46 -16.84 22.09
N LYS A 64 -9.76 -16.68 23.22
CA LYS A 64 -10.27 -16.00 24.40
C LYS A 64 -10.21 -14.49 24.23
N PHE A 65 -9.19 -14.00 23.54
CA PHE A 65 -8.97 -12.59 23.23
C PHE A 65 -8.63 -12.40 21.75
N ILE A 66 -9.27 -11.41 21.13
CA ILE A 66 -9.00 -11.00 19.75
C ILE A 66 -8.62 -9.53 19.78
N THR A 67 -7.42 -9.21 19.30
CA THR A 67 -6.96 -7.84 19.13
C THR A 67 -6.75 -7.56 17.65
N ALA A 68 -7.44 -6.56 17.12
CA ALA A 68 -7.25 -6.09 15.75
C ALA A 68 -6.56 -4.73 15.76
N MET A 69 -5.53 -4.58 14.94
CA MET A 69 -4.73 -3.37 14.80
C MET A 69 -4.63 -2.99 13.32
N ASP A 70 -4.74 -1.70 13.03
CA ASP A 70 -4.54 -1.13 11.70
C ASP A 70 -3.09 -0.63 11.58
N SER A 71 -2.42 -1.00 10.50
CA SER A 71 -1.08 -0.49 10.20
C SER A 71 -1.15 0.93 9.68
N LEU A 72 -0.78 1.88 10.56
CA LEU A 72 -0.68 3.30 10.23
C LEU A 72 0.14 3.53 8.96
N LYS A 73 -0.55 3.96 7.90
CA LYS A 73 0.04 4.23 6.57
C LYS A 73 0.86 3.04 6.05
N GLY A 74 0.38 1.81 6.26
CA GLY A 74 1.13 0.57 5.97
C GLY A 74 1.76 0.54 4.57
N PHE A 75 1.04 0.94 3.53
CA PHE A 75 1.58 1.00 2.17
C PHE A 75 2.75 1.96 2.03
N ASN A 76 2.65 3.15 2.63
CA ASN A 76 3.69 4.16 2.60
C ASN A 76 4.93 3.76 3.42
N GLN A 77 5.00 2.58 4.02
CA GLN A 77 6.22 2.07 4.62
C GLN A 77 7.11 1.37 3.57
N ASN A 78 6.52 0.90 2.47
CA ASN A 78 7.23 0.16 1.43
C ASN A 78 7.93 1.06 0.41
N VAL A 79 9.22 0.80 0.17
CA VAL A 79 10.04 1.54 -0.81
C VAL A 79 9.79 1.01 -2.21
N LEU A 80 9.62 1.92 -3.18
CA LEU A 80 9.45 1.57 -4.58
C LEU A 80 10.78 1.23 -5.26
N THR A 81 10.75 0.35 -6.26
CA THR A 81 11.87 0.14 -7.17
C THR A 81 12.06 1.36 -8.08
N GLU A 82 13.27 1.61 -8.58
CA GLU A 82 13.54 2.75 -9.48
C GLU A 82 12.63 2.78 -10.71
N ASN A 83 12.33 1.61 -11.28
CA ASN A 83 11.41 1.50 -12.43
C ASN A 83 9.98 1.91 -12.04
N SER A 84 9.49 1.45 -10.88
CA SER A 84 8.16 1.83 -10.39
C SER A 84 8.09 3.31 -10.03
N LYS A 85 9.15 3.88 -9.45
CA LYS A 85 9.22 5.33 -9.16
C LYS A 85 9.02 6.18 -10.41
N ARG A 86 9.59 5.78 -11.55
CA ARG A 86 9.42 6.51 -12.84
C ARG A 86 7.98 6.53 -13.32
N LEU A 87 7.25 5.43 -13.12
CA LEU A 87 5.83 5.30 -13.49
C LEU A 87 4.89 6.02 -12.50
N LEU A 88 5.34 6.19 -11.25
CA LEU A 88 4.59 6.81 -10.17
C LEU A 88 5.00 8.27 -9.96
N ARG A 89 5.05 9.03 -11.06
CA ARG A 89 5.21 10.48 -11.05
C ARG A 89 3.86 11.16 -11.17
N VAL A 90 3.62 12.18 -10.36
CA VAL A 90 2.40 13.00 -10.37
C VAL A 90 2.71 14.43 -10.75
N ILE A 91 1.83 15.02 -11.55
CA ILE A 91 1.91 16.42 -11.93
C ILE A 91 0.91 17.24 -11.11
N VAL A 92 1.41 18.32 -10.51
CA VAL A 92 0.63 19.36 -9.84
C VAL A 92 0.86 20.69 -10.57
N HIS A 93 0.29 21.79 -10.07
CA HIS A 93 0.49 23.10 -10.68
C HIS A 93 1.99 23.43 -10.80
N CYS A 94 2.48 23.53 -12.04
CA CYS A 94 3.86 23.88 -12.40
C CYS A 94 4.99 22.97 -11.88
N GLU A 95 4.68 21.87 -11.19
CA GLU A 95 5.68 20.99 -10.59
C GLU A 95 5.35 19.51 -10.78
N ILE A 96 6.38 18.67 -10.75
CA ILE A 96 6.26 17.21 -10.84
C ILE A 96 6.88 16.60 -9.58
N TYR A 97 6.15 15.67 -8.98
CA TYR A 97 6.61 14.92 -7.82
C TYR A 97 6.70 13.43 -8.16
N GLN A 98 7.67 12.74 -7.58
CA GLN A 98 7.86 11.31 -7.72
C GLN A 98 7.59 10.61 -6.40
N TYR A 99 6.75 9.58 -6.40
CA TYR A 99 6.60 8.70 -5.24
C TYR A 99 7.87 7.88 -5.02
N LEU A 100 8.36 7.89 -3.78
CA LEU A 100 9.45 7.05 -3.29
C LEU A 100 8.95 5.78 -2.61
N ARG A 101 7.69 5.82 -2.15
CA ARG A 101 7.03 4.75 -1.41
C ARG A 101 5.68 4.43 -2.02
N ILE A 102 5.17 3.22 -1.77
CA ILE A 102 3.94 2.74 -2.41
C ILE A 102 2.77 3.68 -2.08
N PRO A 103 2.14 4.31 -3.09
CA PRO A 103 0.91 5.07 -2.89
C PRO A 103 -0.30 4.15 -2.72
N PHE A 104 -1.33 4.62 -2.02
CA PHE A 104 -2.56 3.85 -1.78
C PHE A 104 -3.34 3.49 -3.07
N SER A 105 -3.23 4.30 -4.12
CA SER A 105 -4.08 4.20 -5.32
C SER A 105 -3.58 3.22 -6.41
N ILE A 106 -2.49 2.47 -6.16
CA ILE A 106 -1.99 1.48 -7.14
C ILE A 106 -2.59 0.09 -6.91
N LYS A 107 -2.91 -0.58 -8.02
CA LYS A 107 -3.64 -1.86 -8.02
C LYS A 107 -2.97 -2.98 -7.23
N ASN A 108 -1.64 -3.06 -7.29
CA ASN A 108 -0.88 -4.15 -6.66
C ASN A 108 -0.37 -3.82 -5.25
N ALA A 109 -0.73 -2.66 -4.68
CA ALA A 109 -0.31 -2.30 -3.31
C ALA A 109 -0.75 -3.33 -2.25
N PRO A 110 -2.00 -3.84 -2.25
CA PRO A 110 -2.43 -4.85 -1.28
C PRO A 110 -1.64 -6.16 -1.38
N SER A 111 -1.46 -6.68 -2.59
CA SER A 111 -0.71 -7.91 -2.84
C SER A 111 0.73 -7.78 -2.34
N HIS A 112 1.39 -6.66 -2.65
CA HIS A 112 2.75 -6.41 -2.21
C HIS A 112 2.87 -6.31 -0.68
N TYR A 113 1.91 -5.64 -0.03
CA TYR A 113 1.88 -5.56 1.43
C TYR A 113 1.67 -6.94 2.08
N GLN A 114 0.78 -7.76 1.52
CA GLN A 114 0.55 -9.12 2.00
C GLN A 114 1.79 -9.99 1.83
N ILE A 115 2.48 -9.93 0.68
CA ILE A 115 3.74 -10.66 0.44
C ILE A 115 4.78 -10.27 1.49
N MET A 116 4.97 -8.97 1.73
CA MET A 116 5.90 -8.48 2.73
C MET A 116 5.56 -9.05 4.11
N MET A 117 4.31 -8.93 4.54
CA MET A 117 3.89 -9.40 5.86
C MET A 117 4.04 -10.91 6.02
N ASN A 118 3.71 -11.69 4.98
CA ASN A 118 3.90 -13.13 4.98
C ASN A 118 5.38 -13.54 5.01
N THR A 119 6.27 -12.69 4.50
CA THR A 119 7.73 -12.91 4.56
C THR A 119 8.31 -12.53 5.92
N ILE A 120 7.72 -11.54 6.62
CA ILE A 120 8.18 -11.07 7.93
C ILE A 120 7.70 -11.99 9.06
N PHE A 121 6.46 -12.48 8.99
CA PHE A 121 5.82 -13.27 10.05
C PHE A 121 5.47 -14.72 9.65
N PRO A 122 6.39 -15.50 9.03
CA PRO A 122 6.06 -16.82 8.53
C PRO A 122 5.70 -17.80 9.66
N GLU A 123 6.36 -17.69 10.82
CA GLU A 123 6.17 -18.59 11.96
C GLU A 123 4.81 -18.33 12.61
N GLU A 124 4.51 -17.07 12.93
CA GLU A 124 3.27 -16.67 13.61
C GLU A 124 2.02 -16.93 12.77
N LEU A 125 2.13 -16.78 11.45
CA LEU A 125 1.06 -17.13 10.51
C LEU A 125 0.84 -18.65 10.44
N SER A 126 1.88 -19.46 10.68
CA SER A 126 1.82 -20.93 10.68
C SER A 126 1.31 -21.51 11.99
N GLU A 127 1.58 -20.83 13.11
CA GLU A 127 1.03 -21.17 14.44
C GLU A 127 -0.41 -20.67 14.61
N GLU A 128 -0.93 -19.91 13.65
CA GLU A 128 -2.31 -19.44 13.55
C GLU A 128 -2.80 -18.50 14.67
N TRP A 129 -1.92 -18.07 15.58
CA TRP A 129 -2.24 -17.01 16.55
C TRP A 129 -2.16 -15.61 15.95
N LEU A 130 -1.49 -15.45 14.80
CA LEU A 130 -1.46 -14.21 14.03
C LEU A 130 -2.21 -14.39 12.70
N THR A 131 -3.07 -13.45 12.37
CA THR A 131 -3.71 -13.33 11.05
C THR A 131 -3.51 -11.94 10.50
N ILE A 132 -2.99 -11.84 9.28
CA ILE A 132 -2.77 -10.57 8.59
C ILE A 132 -3.63 -10.53 7.34
N TYR A 133 -4.48 -9.51 7.24
CA TYR A 133 -5.31 -9.23 6.08
C TYR A 133 -5.00 -7.82 5.58
N ILE A 134 -4.21 -7.71 4.52
CA ILE A 134 -3.73 -6.42 4.00
C ILE A 134 -3.16 -5.60 5.17
N ASP A 135 -3.73 -4.43 5.48
CA ASP A 135 -3.28 -3.50 6.53
C ASP A 135 -3.78 -3.83 7.94
N ILE A 136 -4.64 -4.84 8.09
CA ILE A 136 -5.19 -5.26 9.37
C ILE A 136 -4.40 -6.45 9.92
N ILE A 137 -3.85 -6.27 11.12
CA ILE A 137 -3.13 -7.30 11.89
C ILE A 137 -4.03 -7.75 13.03
N ILE A 138 -4.33 -9.05 13.09
CA ILE A 138 -5.20 -9.66 14.08
C ILE A 138 -4.39 -10.65 14.91
N VAL A 139 -4.35 -10.43 16.22
CA VAL A 139 -3.67 -11.28 17.20
C VAL A 139 -4.72 -12.02 18.03
N LEU A 140 -4.53 -13.32 18.18
CA LEU A 140 -5.40 -14.24 18.91
C LEU A 140 -4.66 -14.80 20.12
N SER A 141 -5.35 -14.87 21.27
CA SER A 141 -4.86 -15.45 22.52
C SER A 141 -5.95 -16.19 23.28
#